data_AF-A0AAQ3MPT8-F1
#
_entry.id   AF-A0AAQ3MPT8-F1
#
_cell.length_a   1.000
_cell.length_b   1.000
_cell.length_c   1.000
_cell.angle_alpha   90.00
_cell.angle_beta   90.00
_cell.angle_gamma   90.00
#
_symmetry.space_group_name_H-M   'P 1'
#
loop_
_entity.id
_entity.type
_entity.pdbx_description
1 polymer ?
#
loop_
_entity_poly.entity_id
_entity_poly.type
_entity_poly.pdbx_seq_one_letter_code
_entity_poly.pdbx_strand_id
1 'polypeptide(L)'
;MVVNNMYYHVHLGKLQVPLKENEFSFPAMPKLYLEDMPSFFFGEDLIFLDFEVSQFSSIHEADWILCNTFYERHKEVLPQFKTIGPNIPSFFLDKRWEDDQDYGATEFKSEECMEWLDDMPKGSVVYVSFGSVASFRDKKMEEIACCLRDCRRNQAS
;
A
#
# COMPACT_ATOMS: atom_id res chain seq x y z
N MET A 1 1.88 2.91 -7.43
CA MET A 1 1.91 3.51 -8.80
C MET A 1 0.59 3.31 -9.55
N VAL A 2 0.06 2.08 -9.68
CA VAL A 2 -1.29 1.84 -10.26
C VAL A 2 -2.37 2.64 -9.50
N VAL A 3 -2.41 2.50 -8.17
CA VAL A 3 -3.36 3.23 -7.32
C VAL A 3 -3.17 4.75 -7.43
N ASN A 4 -1.92 5.25 -7.38
CA ASN A 4 -1.63 6.68 -7.57
C ASN A 4 -2.05 7.19 -8.95
N ASN A 5 -1.98 6.37 -10.01
CA ASN A 5 -2.49 6.75 -11.32
C ASN A 5 -4.00 6.99 -11.27
N MET A 6 -4.76 6.12 -10.58
CA MET A 6 -6.19 6.29 -10.41
C MET A 6 -6.53 7.60 -9.68
N TYR A 7 -5.86 7.90 -8.55
CA TYR A 7 -6.04 9.16 -7.83
C TYR A 7 -5.64 10.38 -8.66
N TYR A 8 -4.58 10.27 -9.47
CA TYR A 8 -4.19 11.33 -10.41
C TYR A 8 -5.28 11.58 -11.47
N HIS A 9 -5.94 10.55 -11.96
CA HIS A 9 -7.08 10.72 -12.88
C HIS A 9 -8.31 11.34 -12.21
N VAL A 10 -8.52 11.11 -10.91
CA VAL A 10 -9.50 11.86 -10.11
C VAL A 10 -9.09 13.33 -10.01
N HIS A 11 -7.81 13.61 -9.69
CA HIS A 11 -7.28 14.97 -9.63
C HIS A 11 -7.48 15.75 -10.94
N LEU A 12 -7.26 15.09 -12.10
CA LEU A 12 -7.50 15.67 -13.42
C LEU A 12 -8.99 15.84 -13.79
N GLY A 13 -9.93 15.37 -12.94
CA GLY A 13 -11.36 15.36 -13.23
C GLY A 13 -11.77 14.35 -14.32
N LYS A 14 -10.87 13.44 -14.72
CA LYS A 14 -11.11 12.40 -15.73
C LYS A 14 -11.80 11.16 -15.16
N LEU A 15 -11.73 10.97 -13.84
CA LEU A 15 -12.44 9.93 -13.10
C LEU A 15 -13.31 10.60 -12.04
N GLN A 16 -14.63 10.37 -12.08
CA GLN A 16 -15.56 10.96 -11.12
C GLN A 16 -15.93 9.95 -10.03
N VAL A 17 -15.82 10.38 -8.78
CA VAL A 17 -16.21 9.63 -7.58
C VAL A 17 -17.52 10.23 -7.02
N PRO A 18 -18.52 9.42 -6.58
CA PRO A 18 -18.53 7.96 -6.61
C PRO A 18 -18.60 7.41 -8.04
N LEU A 19 -17.96 6.26 -8.24
CA LEU A 19 -17.88 5.61 -9.54
C LEU A 19 -19.28 5.19 -10.02
N LYS A 20 -19.56 5.43 -11.29
CA LYS A 20 -20.83 5.06 -11.94
C LYS A 20 -20.66 4.01 -13.04
N GLU A 21 -19.42 3.82 -13.49
CA GLU A 21 -19.05 2.89 -14.54
C GLU A 21 -18.55 1.59 -13.93
N ASN A 22 -18.62 0.49 -14.69
CA ASN A 22 -18.15 -0.82 -14.24
C ASN A 22 -16.77 -1.19 -14.82
N GLU A 23 -16.28 -0.43 -15.79
CA GLU A 23 -15.06 -0.72 -16.52
C GLU A 23 -14.24 0.55 -16.70
N PHE A 24 -12.92 0.45 -16.50
CA PHE A 24 -12.02 1.59 -16.52
C PHE A 24 -10.77 1.27 -17.34
N SER A 25 -10.33 2.26 -18.12
CA SER A 25 -9.13 2.16 -18.94
C SER A 25 -8.22 3.35 -18.67
N PHE A 26 -6.97 3.06 -18.34
CA PHE A 26 -5.96 4.06 -18.03
C PHE A 26 -4.72 3.84 -18.90
N PRO A 27 -3.97 4.90 -19.24
CA PRO A 27 -2.71 4.77 -19.98
C PRO A 27 -1.73 3.81 -19.28
N ALA A 28 -1.10 2.93 -20.06
CA ALA A 28 -0.13 1.93 -19.58
C ALA A 28 -0.65 0.93 -18.52
N MET A 29 -1.97 0.71 -18.44
CA MET A 29 -2.58 -0.24 -17.51
C MET A 29 -3.49 -1.24 -18.24
N PRO A 30 -3.65 -2.47 -17.71
CA PRO A 30 -4.71 -3.35 -18.20
C PRO A 30 -6.08 -2.73 -17.93
N LYS A 31 -7.10 -3.24 -18.63
CA LYS A 31 -8.50 -2.90 -18.33
C LYS A 31 -8.82 -3.34 -16.90
N LEU A 32 -9.48 -2.46 -16.15
CA LEU A 32 -9.86 -2.68 -14.77
C LEU A 32 -11.37 -2.66 -14.61
N TYR A 33 -11.86 -3.33 -13.59
CA TYR A 33 -13.28 -3.38 -13.24
C TYR A 33 -13.52 -2.66 -11.91
N LEU A 34 -14.80 -2.53 -11.54
CA LEU A 34 -15.21 -1.87 -10.32
C LEU A 34 -14.51 -2.47 -9.09
N GLU A 35 -14.34 -3.79 -9.04
CA GLU A 35 -13.74 -4.53 -7.93
C GLU A 35 -12.22 -4.27 -7.79
N ASP A 36 -11.56 -3.79 -8.85
CA ASP A 36 -10.14 -3.43 -8.85
C ASP A 36 -9.91 -1.99 -8.34
N MET A 37 -10.97 -1.23 -8.13
CA MET A 37 -10.88 0.18 -7.73
C MET A 37 -10.62 0.33 -6.22
N PRO A 38 -9.88 1.36 -5.79
CA PRO A 38 -9.68 1.65 -4.38
C PRO A 38 -11.02 1.79 -3.64
N SER A 39 -11.13 1.18 -2.47
CA SER A 39 -12.35 1.20 -1.64
C SER A 39 -12.84 2.63 -1.33
N PHE A 40 -11.92 3.60 -1.27
CA PHE A 40 -12.24 5.00 -1.04
C PHE A 40 -13.07 5.66 -2.15
N PHE A 41 -13.06 5.10 -3.37
CA PHE A 41 -13.90 5.58 -4.48
C PHE A 41 -15.38 5.22 -4.35
N PHE A 42 -15.75 4.46 -3.32
CA PHE A 42 -17.13 4.05 -3.05
C PHE A 42 -17.83 4.89 -1.97
N GLY A 43 -17.17 5.96 -1.47
CA GLY A 43 -17.78 6.96 -0.60
C GLY A 43 -17.72 6.65 0.91
N GLU A 44 -16.85 5.74 1.35
CA GLU A 44 -16.73 5.43 2.78
C GLU A 44 -15.89 6.46 3.57
N ASP A 45 -14.92 7.13 2.93
CA ASP A 45 -14.07 8.14 3.58
C ASP A 45 -13.59 9.22 2.57
N LEU A 46 -14.37 10.30 2.47
CA LEU A 46 -14.06 11.42 1.56
C LEU A 46 -12.84 12.24 2.02
N ILE A 47 -12.52 12.23 3.31
CA ILE A 47 -11.38 13.00 3.85
C ILE A 47 -10.08 12.35 3.39
N PHE A 48 -10.00 11.02 3.51
CA PHE A 48 -8.82 10.29 3.05
C PHE A 48 -8.66 10.36 1.53
N LEU A 49 -9.76 10.30 0.79
CA LEU A 49 -9.75 10.51 -0.65
C LEU A 49 -9.22 11.90 -1.04
N ASP A 50 -9.72 12.96 -0.39
CA ASP A 50 -9.25 14.33 -0.64
C ASP A 50 -7.76 14.47 -0.31
N PHE A 51 -7.31 13.86 0.79
CA PHE A 51 -5.88 13.82 1.16
C PHE A 51 -5.03 13.17 0.06
N GLU A 52 -5.39 11.97 -0.40
CA GLU A 52 -4.69 11.22 -1.45
C GLU A 52 -4.70 11.95 -2.81
N VAL A 53 -5.80 12.64 -3.14
CA VAL A 53 -5.92 13.42 -4.39
C VAL A 53 -5.13 14.73 -4.30
N SER A 54 -5.06 15.35 -3.12
CA SER A 54 -4.40 16.65 -2.92
C SER A 54 -2.89 16.61 -3.17
N GLN A 55 -2.26 15.43 -3.02
CA GLN A 55 -0.82 15.24 -3.26
C GLN A 55 -0.41 15.58 -4.71
N PHE A 56 -1.37 15.60 -5.65
CA PHE A 56 -1.11 15.87 -7.06
C PHE A 56 -1.21 17.36 -7.44
N SER A 57 -1.63 18.23 -6.53
CA SER A 57 -1.88 19.66 -6.80
C SER A 57 -0.73 20.39 -7.52
N SER A 58 0.52 20.06 -7.19
CA SER A 58 1.72 20.68 -7.75
C SER A 58 2.56 19.71 -8.60
N ILE A 59 2.01 18.56 -9.00
CA ILE A 59 2.79 17.52 -9.70
C ILE A 59 3.34 17.98 -11.06
N HIS A 60 2.67 18.94 -11.70
CA HIS A 60 3.07 19.50 -12.99
C HIS A 60 4.24 20.49 -12.88
N GLU A 61 4.55 20.97 -11.68
CA GLU A 61 5.68 21.86 -11.40
C GLU A 61 6.96 21.07 -11.09
N ALA A 62 6.86 19.76 -10.86
CA ALA A 62 7.99 18.93 -10.50
C ALA A 62 8.89 18.62 -11.71
N ASP A 63 10.19 18.86 -11.57
CA ASP A 63 11.20 18.43 -12.56
C ASP A 63 11.30 16.90 -12.63
N TRP A 64 11.14 16.23 -11.48
CA TRP A 64 11.29 14.79 -11.34
C TRP A 64 10.23 14.20 -10.41
N ILE A 65 9.66 13.06 -10.81
CA ILE A 65 8.78 12.26 -9.96
C ILE A 65 9.49 10.96 -9.63
N LEU A 66 10.01 10.87 -8.41
CA LEU A 66 10.76 9.70 -7.95
C LEU A 66 9.80 8.62 -7.45
N CYS A 67 9.85 7.46 -8.08
CA CYS A 67 9.02 6.30 -7.73
C CYS A 67 9.89 5.22 -7.10
N ASN A 68 9.53 4.82 -5.87
CA ASN A 68 10.12 3.67 -5.20
C ASN A 68 9.62 2.35 -5.82
N THR A 69 10.09 2.07 -7.02
CA THR A 69 9.85 0.82 -7.76
C THR A 69 11.05 0.54 -8.65
N PHE A 70 11.23 -0.72 -9.01
CA PHE A 70 12.25 -1.17 -9.96
C PHE A 70 11.66 -1.46 -11.35
N TYR A 71 10.34 -1.35 -11.54
CA TYR A 71 9.68 -1.58 -12.82
C TYR A 71 9.50 -0.28 -13.60
N GLU A 72 10.12 -0.18 -14.77
CA GLU A 72 9.92 0.94 -15.71
C GLU A 72 8.62 0.80 -16.50
N ARG A 73 7.47 0.97 -15.83
CA ARG A 73 6.17 0.63 -16.44
C ARG A 73 5.29 1.83 -16.83
N HIS A 74 5.66 3.06 -16.45
CA HIS A 74 4.76 4.23 -16.56
C HIS A 74 5.40 5.51 -17.13
N LYS A 75 6.50 5.38 -17.89
CA LYS A 75 7.05 6.53 -18.66
C LYS A 75 6.02 7.12 -19.63
N GLU A 76 5.02 6.34 -20.02
CA GLU A 76 3.90 6.76 -20.88
C GLU A 76 2.90 7.70 -20.20
N VAL A 77 2.89 7.77 -18.86
CA VAL A 77 1.93 8.59 -18.10
C VAL A 77 2.47 10.01 -17.89
N LEU A 78 3.71 10.14 -17.40
CA LEU A 78 4.42 11.42 -17.28
C LEU A 78 5.91 11.23 -17.62
N PRO A 79 6.50 12.07 -18.48
CA PRO A 79 7.92 11.93 -18.86
C PRO A 79 8.90 12.19 -17.69
N GLN A 80 8.46 12.88 -16.63
CA GLN A 80 9.25 13.20 -15.44
C GLN A 80 9.48 12.00 -14.49
N PHE A 81 8.84 10.85 -14.75
CA PHE A 81 8.97 9.68 -13.88
C PHE A 81 10.39 9.08 -13.90
N LYS A 82 10.93 8.84 -12.70
CA LYS A 82 12.17 8.10 -12.47
C LYS A 82 11.97 7.01 -11.43
N THR A 83 12.36 5.79 -11.77
CA THR A 83 12.35 4.65 -10.87
C THR A 83 13.63 4.63 -10.03
N ILE A 84 13.51 4.64 -8.71
CA ILE A 84 14.64 4.66 -7.76
C ILE A 84 14.61 3.48 -6.78
N GLY A 85 13.76 2.48 -7.03
CA GLY A 85 13.50 1.39 -6.11
C GLY A 85 14.37 0.13 -6.33
N PRO A 86 14.38 -0.79 -5.36
CA PRO A 86 13.74 -0.64 -4.05
C PRO A 86 14.57 0.26 -3.12
N ASN A 87 13.96 1.33 -2.63
CA ASN A 87 14.49 2.22 -1.63
C ASN A 87 13.91 1.79 -0.28
N ILE A 88 14.71 1.03 0.46
CA ILE A 88 14.38 0.54 1.80
C ILE A 88 15.29 1.30 2.77
N PRO A 89 14.75 1.89 3.85
CA PRO A 89 15.56 2.59 4.82
C PRO A 89 16.73 1.75 5.37
N SER A 90 17.87 2.41 5.58
CA SER A 90 19.10 1.72 5.99
C SER A 90 18.97 1.11 7.39
N PHE A 91 18.15 1.73 8.24
CA PHE A 91 17.75 1.22 9.55
C PHE A 91 17.35 -0.27 9.56
N PHE A 92 16.65 -0.72 8.51
CA PHE A 92 16.16 -2.10 8.40
C PHE A 92 17.17 -3.09 7.80
N LEU A 93 18.29 -2.62 7.25
CA LEU A 93 19.23 -3.45 6.50
C LEU A 93 20.59 -3.52 7.17
N ASP A 94 21.30 -2.39 7.18
CA ASP A 94 22.72 -2.34 7.51
C ASP A 94 23.09 -1.21 8.46
N LYS A 95 22.12 -0.38 8.86
CA LYS A 95 22.29 0.75 9.78
C LYS A 95 23.49 1.62 9.39
N ARG A 96 23.72 1.79 8.09
CA ARG A 96 24.86 2.54 7.55
C ARG A 96 24.89 4.00 8.01
N TRP A 97 23.78 4.53 8.48
CA TRP A 97 23.65 5.92 8.91
C TRP A 97 23.20 5.99 10.38
N GLU A 98 24.00 6.66 11.22
CA GLU A 98 23.78 6.68 12.68
C GLU A 98 22.53 7.47 13.08
N ASP A 99 22.15 8.49 12.30
CA ASP A 99 20.94 9.30 12.53
C ASP A 99 19.65 8.67 11.97
N ASP A 100 19.75 7.50 11.34
CA ASP A 100 18.62 6.83 10.69
C ASP A 100 17.86 5.94 11.68
N GLN A 101 17.28 6.54 12.73
CA GLN A 101 16.77 5.80 13.89
C GLN A 101 15.25 5.79 14.06
N ASP A 102 14.49 6.62 13.33
CA ASP A 102 13.05 6.74 13.53
C ASP A 102 12.30 6.99 12.21
N TYR A 103 11.43 6.03 11.86
CA TYR A 103 10.52 6.09 10.70
C TYR A 103 9.05 6.07 11.12
N GLY A 104 8.73 6.36 12.38
CA GLY A 104 7.35 6.57 12.84
C GLY A 104 6.43 5.34 12.82
N ALA A 105 6.93 4.16 12.43
CA ALA A 105 6.16 2.92 12.31
C ALA A 105 6.65 1.78 13.23
N THR A 106 7.66 2.04 14.05
CA THR A 106 8.37 1.02 14.85
C THR A 106 8.30 1.31 16.34
N GLU A 107 7.09 1.34 16.90
CA GLU A 107 6.91 1.27 18.36
C GLU A 107 6.98 -0.18 18.88
N PHE A 108 6.89 -1.19 18.00
CA PHE A 108 6.97 -2.60 18.38
C PHE A 108 8.37 -3.18 18.19
N LYS A 109 9.30 -2.80 19.07
CA LYS A 109 10.48 -3.63 19.36
C LYS A 109 10.15 -4.54 20.53
N SER A 110 9.43 -5.63 20.26
CA SER A 110 9.29 -6.69 21.25
C SER A 110 10.37 -7.73 21.00
N GLU A 111 11.42 -7.72 21.82
CA GLU A 111 12.46 -8.77 21.83
C GLU A 111 11.82 -10.16 21.95
N GLU A 112 10.73 -10.26 22.73
CA GLU A 112 9.93 -11.49 22.90
C GLU A 112 9.33 -12.03 21.58
N CYS A 113 8.91 -11.16 20.66
CA CYS A 113 8.37 -11.59 19.37
C CYS A 113 9.47 -12.20 18.48
N MET A 114 10.67 -11.62 18.50
CA MET A 114 11.80 -12.13 17.73
C MET A 114 12.33 -13.44 18.30
N GLU A 115 12.45 -13.55 19.62
CA GLU A 115 12.82 -14.80 20.31
C GLU A 115 11.82 -15.92 19.99
N TRP A 116 10.52 -15.64 20.06
CA TRP A 116 9.49 -16.61 19.67
C TRP A 116 9.57 -17.03 18.20
N LEU A 117 9.92 -16.09 17.31
CA LEU A 117 10.04 -16.36 15.88
C LEU A 117 11.27 -17.25 15.57
N ASP A 118 12.38 -17.03 16.28
CA ASP A 118 13.62 -17.80 16.13
C ASP A 118 13.44 -19.29 16.49
N ASP A 119 12.50 -19.60 17.40
CA ASP A 119 12.17 -20.96 17.80
C ASP A 119 11.23 -21.70 16.81
N MET A 120 10.68 -21.02 15.80
CA MET A 120 9.73 -21.61 14.85
C MET A 120 10.43 -22.26 13.64
N PRO A 121 9.87 -23.36 13.09
CA PRO A 121 10.36 -23.92 11.83
C PRO A 121 10.38 -22.89 10.69
N LYS A 122 11.39 -22.98 9.82
CA LYS A 122 11.51 -22.07 8.67
C LYS A 122 10.28 -22.15 7.78
N GLY A 123 9.67 -21.00 7.51
CA GLY A 123 8.49 -20.89 6.65
C GLY A 123 7.18 -21.35 7.29
N SER A 124 7.12 -21.61 8.60
CA SER A 124 5.88 -22.02 9.27
C SER A 124 5.05 -20.86 9.83
N VAL A 125 5.58 -19.64 9.85
CA VAL A 125 4.91 -18.46 10.42
C VAL A 125 4.42 -17.55 9.30
N VAL A 126 3.20 -17.04 9.44
CA VAL A 126 2.60 -16.04 8.55
C VAL A 126 2.62 -14.68 9.25
N TYR A 127 3.26 -13.70 8.63
CA TYR A 127 3.17 -12.30 9.06
C TYR A 127 1.90 -11.65 8.51
N VAL A 128 1.11 -11.01 9.38
CA VAL A 128 -0.13 -10.31 9.01
C VAL A 128 -0.02 -8.87 9.48
N SER A 129 -0.07 -7.92 8.54
CA SER A 129 -0.10 -6.49 8.83
C SER A 129 -0.91 -5.77 7.77
N PHE A 130 -1.69 -4.78 8.20
CA PHE A 130 -2.55 -3.95 7.34
C PHE A 130 -2.00 -2.53 7.17
N GLY A 131 -0.76 -2.28 7.63
CA GLY A 131 -0.18 -0.94 7.69
C GLY A 131 -0.73 -0.11 8.85
N SER A 132 -0.27 1.14 8.95
CA SER A 132 -0.57 2.04 10.07
C SER A 132 -1.92 2.75 9.96
N VAL A 133 -2.50 2.84 8.76
CA VAL A 133 -3.71 3.62 8.48
C VAL A 133 -4.98 2.75 8.48
N ALA A 134 -4.84 1.43 8.35
CA ALA A 134 -5.99 0.55 8.27
C ALA A 134 -6.81 0.54 9.56
N SER A 135 -8.12 0.68 9.44
CA SER A 135 -9.08 0.62 10.54
C SER A 135 -10.16 -0.42 10.24
N PHE A 136 -10.40 -1.32 11.19
CA PHE A 136 -11.39 -2.39 11.06
C PHE A 136 -12.42 -2.27 12.19
N ARG A 137 -13.69 -2.54 11.87
CA ARG A 137 -14.72 -2.76 12.90
C ARG A 137 -14.46 -4.09 13.61
N ASP A 138 -14.81 -4.18 14.89
CA ASP A 138 -14.58 -5.36 15.74
C ASP A 138 -15.01 -6.67 15.08
N LYS A 139 -16.20 -6.68 14.44
CA LYS A 139 -16.70 -7.85 13.72
C LYS A 139 -15.76 -8.33 12.61
N LYS A 140 -15.16 -7.42 11.82
CA LYS A 140 -14.21 -7.81 10.76
C LYS A 140 -12.93 -8.39 11.38
N MET A 141 -12.47 -7.83 12.50
CA MET A 141 -11.30 -8.35 13.21
C MET A 141 -11.57 -9.75 13.80
N GLU A 142 -12.77 -9.99 14.33
CA GLU A 142 -13.21 -11.28 14.83
C GLU A 142 -13.20 -12.36 13.73
N GLU A 143 -13.71 -12.02 12.54
CA GLU A 143 -13.69 -12.93 11.37
C GLU A 143 -12.25 -13.28 10.96
N ILE A 144 -11.34 -12.28 10.90
CA ILE A 144 -9.92 -12.51 10.60
C ILE A 144 -9.29 -13.44 11.65
N ALA A 145 -9.53 -13.19 12.94
CA ALA A 145 -9.01 -14.02 14.03
C ALA A 145 -9.54 -15.46 13.96
N CYS A 146 -10.83 -15.64 13.66
CA CYS A 146 -11.42 -16.97 13.48
C CYS A 146 -10.78 -17.72 12.31
N CYS A 147 -10.63 -17.07 11.16
CA CYS A 147 -9.97 -17.65 10.00
C CYS A 147 -8.53 -18.10 10.30
N LEU A 148 -7.73 -17.23 10.94
CA LEU A 148 -6.34 -17.56 11.29
C LEU A 148 -6.24 -18.75 12.26
N ARG A 149 -7.15 -18.84 13.24
CA ARG A 149 -7.24 -19.98 14.15
C ARG A 149 -7.55 -21.27 13.40
N ASP A 150 -8.48 -21.24 12.45
CA ASP A 150 -8.97 -22.42 11.76
C ASP A 150 -8.01 -22.90 10.66
N CYS A 151 -7.18 -22.02 10.07
CA CYS A 151 -6.08 -22.41 9.17
C CYS A 151 -5.10 -23.41 9.80
N ARG A 152 -4.92 -23.37 11.14
CA ARG A 152 -4.07 -24.31 11.88
C ARG A 152 -4.67 -25.71 11.99
N ARG A 153 -6.00 -25.84 11.91
CA ARG A 153 -6.72 -27.14 12.07
C ARG A 153 -6.62 -28.02 10.82
N ASN A 154 -6.47 -27.43 9.64
CA ASN A 154 -6.45 -28.16 8.36
C ASN A 154 -5.08 -28.75 7.98
N GLN A 155 -4.03 -28.54 8.78
CA GLN A 155 -2.72 -29.16 8.58
C GLN A 155 -2.49 -30.41 9.44
N ALA A 156 -3.45 -30.76 10.31
CA ALA A 156 -3.35 -31.88 11.26
C ALA A 156 -4.31 -33.04 10.93
N SER A 157 -4.91 -33.06 9.74
CA SER A 157 -5.83 -34.10 9.24
C SER A 157 -5.24 -34.87 8.06
#